data_AF-A0AAE3UC95-F1
#
_entry.id   AF-A0AAE3UC95-F1
#
_cell.length_a   1.000
_cell.length_b   1.000
_cell.length_c   1.000
_cell.angle_alpha   90.00
_cell.angle_beta   90.00
_cell.angle_gamma   90.00
#
_symmetry.space_group_name_H-M   'P 1'
#
loop_
_entity.id
_entity.type
_entity.pdbx_description
1 polymer ?
#
loop_
_entity_poly.entity_id
_entity_poly.type
_entity_poly.pdbx_seq_one_letter_code
_entity_poly.pdbx_strand_id
1 'polypeptide(L)'
;MENLVPVSYTSNPALRTILPDEKWKGTPLDAKGRFINHEFPFWPYLKDVLKWQVEHNPYKEIKKQERWQLPVRKSNSFLTSSDDVIVWLGHATFFIRINGVSLLTDPVFGNAGPVKRKAALPVAALDIKGLDYVLISHNHRDHCDKPSLKIVASQNPQTTYLTGLRMKGLLQDFTKSTQIQEAGWYQQYITDNSKIKVYYLPSRHWARRGLTDTNTQLWGAYIIEAGGKTIYFSGDTGYGSHLKQVGELFPQIDYCIIGVGAFAPRWFMGSNHIAPDDAVKGFYEMKAKNMIPMHYGTFDLSDEPLSEPQRMLIDLKEKGKINGELKLLDIGEVLPIG
;
A
#
# COMPACT_ATOMS: atom_id res chain seq x y z
N MET A 1 -28.93 2.08 -10.07
CA MET A 1 -27.50 1.72 -10.14
C MET A 1 -26.84 2.83 -10.94
N GLU A 2 -25.98 3.64 -10.32
CA GLU A 2 -25.17 4.59 -11.11
C GLU A 2 -24.26 3.75 -12.02
N ASN A 3 -24.22 4.06 -13.31
CA ASN A 3 -23.38 3.37 -14.27
C ASN A 3 -21.92 3.56 -13.85
N LEU A 4 -21.33 2.54 -13.23
CA LEU A 4 -19.89 2.46 -12.94
C LEU A 4 -19.11 2.12 -14.23
N VAL A 5 -19.44 2.83 -15.30
CA VAL A 5 -18.82 2.72 -16.62
C VAL A 5 -17.97 3.97 -16.81
N PRO A 6 -16.70 3.84 -17.25
CA PRO A 6 -15.89 5.00 -17.58
C PRO A 6 -16.58 5.87 -18.65
N VAL A 7 -16.72 7.16 -18.39
CA VAL A 7 -17.19 8.13 -19.40
C VAL A 7 -16.09 9.09 -19.85
N SER A 8 -15.04 9.24 -19.05
CA SER A 8 -13.85 10.00 -19.39
C SER A 8 -12.61 9.39 -18.74
N TYR A 9 -11.44 9.88 -19.15
CA TYR A 9 -10.15 9.43 -18.66
C TYR A 9 -9.27 10.64 -18.35
N THR A 10 -8.37 10.50 -17.39
CA THR A 10 -7.44 11.56 -16.99
C THR A 10 -6.04 11.01 -16.74
N SER A 11 -5.03 11.83 -16.95
CA SER A 11 -3.62 11.53 -16.68
C SER A 11 -2.90 12.81 -16.26
N ASN A 12 -1.66 12.70 -15.80
CA ASN A 12 -0.80 13.87 -15.67
C ASN A 12 -0.03 14.07 -16.99
N PRO A 13 -0.26 15.18 -17.73
CA PRO A 13 0.38 15.39 -19.03
C PRO A 13 1.90 15.61 -18.94
N ALA A 14 2.43 15.93 -17.75
CA ALA A 14 3.87 16.08 -17.54
C ALA A 14 4.60 14.75 -17.33
N LEU A 15 3.88 13.65 -17.12
CA LEU A 15 4.46 12.33 -16.82
C LEU A 15 4.34 11.40 -18.02
N ARG A 16 5.40 10.62 -18.24
CA ARG A 16 5.43 9.58 -19.26
C ARG A 16 4.53 8.40 -18.85
N THR A 17 3.77 7.86 -19.80
CA THR A 17 3.05 6.59 -19.66
C THR A 17 3.91 5.43 -20.16
N ILE A 18 3.89 4.29 -19.47
CA ILE A 18 4.65 3.08 -19.86
C ILE A 18 3.88 2.17 -20.82
N LEU A 19 2.55 2.31 -20.87
CA LEU A 19 1.68 1.66 -21.84
C LEU A 19 1.52 2.56 -23.08
N PRO A 20 1.40 1.97 -24.28
CA PRO A 20 1.04 2.72 -25.48
C PRO A 20 -0.41 3.17 -25.42
N ASP A 21 -0.74 4.26 -26.13
CA ASP A 21 -2.05 4.92 -26.07
C ASP A 21 -3.22 4.00 -26.45
N GLU A 22 -2.99 3.00 -27.31
CA GLU A 22 -4.02 2.02 -27.67
C GLU A 22 -4.37 1.07 -26.52
N LYS A 23 -3.43 0.86 -25.58
CA LYS A 23 -3.61 -0.01 -24.41
C LYS A 23 -4.05 0.74 -23.16
N TRP A 24 -3.88 2.06 -23.11
CA TRP A 24 -4.30 2.87 -21.97
C TRP A 24 -4.72 4.29 -22.37
N LYS A 25 -6.00 4.61 -22.16
CA LYS A 25 -6.60 5.92 -22.46
C LYS A 25 -6.47 6.94 -21.34
N GLY A 26 -5.91 6.55 -20.20
CA GLY A 26 -5.89 7.33 -18.97
C GLY A 26 -6.54 6.58 -17.80
N THR A 27 -6.48 7.19 -16.61
CA THR A 27 -7.16 6.70 -15.41
C THR A 27 -8.66 6.99 -15.55
N PRO A 28 -9.54 5.98 -15.42
CA PRO A 28 -10.95 6.12 -15.74
C PRO A 28 -11.72 6.93 -14.70
N LEU A 29 -12.70 7.70 -15.18
CA LEU A 29 -13.62 8.51 -14.39
C LEU A 29 -15.07 8.20 -14.76
N ASP A 30 -15.95 8.21 -13.76
CA ASP A 30 -17.39 8.17 -13.97
C ASP A 30 -17.97 9.55 -14.35
N ALA A 31 -19.29 9.62 -14.57
CA ALA A 31 -19.98 10.84 -14.97
C ALA A 31 -19.94 11.99 -13.95
N LYS A 32 -19.57 11.70 -12.70
CA LYS A 32 -19.35 12.71 -11.65
C LYS A 32 -17.88 13.07 -11.49
N GLY A 33 -17.02 12.57 -12.37
CA GLY A 33 -15.58 12.75 -12.29
C GLY A 33 -14.93 11.99 -11.14
N ARG A 34 -15.54 10.92 -10.63
CA ARG A 34 -14.93 10.06 -9.59
C ARG A 34 -14.15 8.94 -10.25
N PHE A 35 -13.02 8.56 -9.66
CA PHE A 35 -12.22 7.44 -10.11
C PHE A 35 -12.98 6.11 -9.94
N ILE A 36 -12.68 5.15 -10.80
CA ILE A 36 -13.26 3.80 -10.78
C ILE A 36 -12.17 2.78 -11.05
N ASN A 37 -12.32 1.56 -10.54
CA ASN A 37 -11.41 0.48 -10.88
C ASN A 37 -11.52 0.12 -12.38
N HIS A 38 -10.41 -0.36 -12.96
CA HIS A 38 -10.43 -0.94 -14.31
C HIS A 38 -11.33 -2.17 -14.39
N GLU A 39 -11.27 -3.00 -13.34
CA GLU A 39 -12.08 -4.19 -13.17
C GLU A 39 -12.77 -4.13 -11.81
N PHE A 40 -14.00 -4.63 -11.74
CA PHE A 40 -14.78 -4.66 -10.50
C PHE A 40 -14.95 -3.27 -9.84
N PRO A 41 -15.69 -2.35 -10.47
CA PRO A 41 -16.02 -1.09 -9.83
C PRO A 41 -16.67 -1.30 -8.47
N PHE A 42 -16.22 -0.55 -7.47
CA PHE A 42 -16.67 -0.70 -6.08
C PHE A 42 -17.31 0.59 -5.58
N TRP A 43 -18.35 0.43 -4.76
CA TRP A 43 -18.96 1.52 -4.02
C TRP A 43 -19.28 1.07 -2.58
N PRO A 44 -18.85 1.80 -1.55
CA PRO A 44 -19.08 1.44 -0.16
C PRO A 44 -20.52 1.81 0.26
N TYR A 45 -21.49 0.99 -0.12
CA TYR A 45 -22.90 1.25 0.23
C TYR A 45 -23.12 1.11 1.73
N LEU A 46 -23.84 2.08 2.32
CA LEU A 46 -24.14 2.08 3.77
C LEU A 46 -24.85 0.79 4.22
N LYS A 47 -25.73 0.23 3.38
CA LYS A 47 -26.41 -1.04 3.66
C LYS A 47 -25.44 -2.21 3.86
N ASP A 48 -24.33 -2.24 3.11
CA ASP A 48 -23.36 -3.33 3.16
C ASP A 48 -22.47 -3.18 4.40
N VAL A 49 -22.11 -1.93 4.74
CA VAL A 49 -21.43 -1.60 6.01
C VAL A 49 -22.29 -2.00 7.21
N LEU A 50 -23.57 -1.60 7.22
CA LEU A 50 -24.49 -1.95 8.31
C LEU A 50 -24.69 -3.46 8.40
N LYS A 51 -24.85 -4.15 7.26
CA LYS A 51 -24.93 -5.61 7.22
C LYS A 51 -23.70 -6.24 7.87
N TRP A 52 -22.49 -5.82 7.49
CA TRP A 52 -21.27 -6.33 8.10
C TRP A 52 -21.23 -6.09 9.62
N GLN A 53 -21.61 -4.90 10.09
CA GLN A 53 -21.59 -4.57 11.53
C GLN A 53 -22.57 -5.40 12.38
N VAL A 54 -23.69 -5.85 11.81
CA VAL A 54 -24.70 -6.63 12.55
C VAL A 54 -24.59 -8.14 12.33
N GLU A 55 -23.94 -8.55 11.25
CA GLU A 55 -23.74 -9.97 10.94
C GLU A 55 -22.84 -10.64 11.99
N HIS A 56 -23.03 -11.94 12.17
CA HIS A 56 -22.21 -12.72 13.08
C HIS A 56 -20.77 -12.81 12.56
N ASN A 57 -19.83 -12.20 13.27
CA ASN A 57 -18.40 -12.41 13.03
C ASN A 57 -17.98 -13.79 13.61
N PRO A 58 -17.58 -14.77 12.77
CA PRO A 58 -17.21 -16.12 13.22
C PRO A 58 -15.94 -16.14 14.08
N TYR A 59 -15.10 -15.10 14.00
CA TYR A 59 -13.87 -14.96 14.78
C TYR A 59 -14.06 -14.21 16.10
N LYS A 60 -15.28 -13.74 16.42
CA LYS A 60 -15.53 -12.84 17.56
C LYS A 60 -14.94 -13.36 18.88
N GLU A 61 -15.13 -14.65 19.18
CA GLU A 61 -14.62 -15.23 20.42
C GLU A 61 -13.10 -15.44 20.38
N ILE A 62 -12.55 -15.84 19.23
CA ILE A 62 -11.10 -15.97 19.03
C ILE A 62 -10.42 -14.61 19.26
N LYS A 63 -10.96 -13.53 18.70
CA LYS A 63 -10.44 -12.16 18.87
C LYS A 63 -10.44 -11.69 20.32
N LYS A 64 -11.49 -12.00 21.08
CA LYS A 64 -11.55 -11.65 22.51
C LYS A 64 -10.46 -12.37 23.33
N GLN A 65 -10.14 -13.59 22.95
CA GLN A 65 -9.15 -14.43 23.65
C GLN A 65 -7.72 -14.19 23.16
N GLU A 66 -7.55 -13.65 21.95
CA GLU A 66 -6.25 -13.38 21.36
C GLU A 66 -5.41 -12.46 22.26
N ARG A 67 -4.16 -12.89 22.50
CA ARG A 67 -3.11 -12.10 23.18
C ARG A 67 -1.88 -11.91 22.30
N TRP A 68 -1.95 -12.40 21.06
CA TRP A 68 -0.87 -12.30 20.10
C TRP A 68 -0.56 -10.84 19.79
N GLN A 69 0.73 -10.54 19.71
CA GLN A 69 1.25 -9.26 19.26
C GLN A 69 2.35 -9.54 18.24
N LEU A 70 2.35 -8.75 17.18
CA LEU A 70 3.40 -8.79 16.19
C LEU A 70 4.74 -8.38 16.86
N PRO A 71 5.80 -9.19 16.75
CA PRO A 71 7.07 -8.86 17.40
C PRO A 71 7.66 -7.54 16.86
N VAL A 72 8.36 -6.82 17.74
CA VAL A 72 8.98 -5.53 17.43
C VAL A 72 10.46 -5.58 17.80
N ARG A 73 11.32 -5.41 16.80
CA ARG A 73 12.77 -5.23 16.94
C ARG A 73 13.09 -3.75 16.97
N LYS A 74 13.41 -3.23 18.16
CA LYS A 74 13.85 -1.85 18.31
C LYS A 74 15.29 -1.71 17.80
N SER A 75 15.46 -1.02 16.68
CA SER A 75 16.76 -0.73 16.10
C SER A 75 16.64 0.52 15.23
N ASN A 76 17.54 1.48 15.41
CA ASN A 76 17.64 2.68 14.56
C ASN A 76 18.88 2.64 13.65
N SER A 77 19.66 1.55 13.69
CA SER A 77 20.92 1.42 12.94
C SER A 77 20.74 1.60 11.43
N PHE A 78 19.61 1.14 10.88
CA PHE A 78 19.28 1.32 9.46
C PHE A 78 19.11 2.78 9.07
N LEU A 79 18.80 3.70 10.00
CA LEU A 79 18.64 5.12 9.67
C LEU A 79 19.99 5.77 9.33
N THR A 80 21.08 5.31 9.95
CA THR A 80 22.44 5.86 9.75
C THR A 80 23.34 5.02 8.85
N SER A 81 22.96 3.77 8.56
CA SER A 81 23.69 2.92 7.60
C SER A 81 23.55 3.44 6.16
N SER A 82 24.51 3.10 5.29
CA SER A 82 24.42 3.28 3.84
C SER A 82 23.93 2.04 3.09
N ASP A 83 23.65 0.95 3.80
CA ASP A 83 23.23 -0.32 3.20
C ASP A 83 21.85 -0.20 2.53
N ASP A 84 21.69 -0.94 1.44
CA ASP A 84 20.40 -1.12 0.80
C ASP A 84 19.55 -2.09 1.63
N VAL A 85 18.38 -1.63 2.10
CA VAL A 85 17.55 -2.34 3.08
C VAL A 85 16.06 -2.07 2.87
N ILE A 86 15.24 -3.04 3.26
CA ILE A 86 13.80 -2.88 3.50
C ILE A 86 13.56 -3.07 5.00
N VAL A 87 12.85 -2.14 5.63
CA VAL A 87 12.51 -2.21 7.06
C VAL A 87 11.03 -1.95 7.24
N TRP A 88 10.30 -2.93 7.77
CA TRP A 88 8.88 -2.80 8.05
C TRP A 88 8.66 -2.02 9.35
N LEU A 89 8.00 -0.86 9.30
CA LEU A 89 7.69 -0.05 10.48
C LEU A 89 6.27 -0.32 11.03
N GLY A 90 5.58 -1.31 10.46
CA GLY A 90 4.22 -1.73 10.80
C GLY A 90 3.16 -1.19 9.83
N HIS A 91 2.06 -1.93 9.74
CA HIS A 91 0.97 -1.72 8.78
C HIS A 91 1.48 -1.70 7.33
N ALA A 92 1.29 -0.61 6.59
CA ALA A 92 1.83 -0.39 5.25
C ALA A 92 3.05 0.54 5.22
N THR A 93 3.61 0.89 6.39
CA THR A 93 4.76 1.79 6.49
C THR A 93 6.07 1.02 6.36
N PHE A 94 6.82 1.26 5.28
CA PHE A 94 8.16 0.71 5.07
C PHE A 94 9.16 1.83 4.88
N PHE A 95 10.28 1.74 5.58
CA PHE A 95 11.50 2.46 5.21
C PHE A 95 12.26 1.59 4.21
N ILE A 96 12.64 2.17 3.06
CA ILE A 96 13.40 1.48 2.03
C ILE A 96 14.59 2.36 1.68
N ARG A 97 15.81 1.81 1.76
CA ARG A 97 16.99 2.42 1.14
C ARG A 97 17.46 1.53 0.02
N ILE A 98 17.67 2.10 -1.16
CA ILE A 98 18.18 1.36 -2.31
C ILE A 98 18.94 2.28 -3.25
N ASN A 99 20.13 1.87 -3.69
CA ASN A 99 20.98 2.67 -4.57
C ASN A 99 21.25 4.09 -4.02
N GLY A 100 21.42 4.18 -2.69
CA GLY A 100 21.62 5.44 -1.97
C GLY A 100 20.39 6.36 -1.89
N VAL A 101 19.21 5.92 -2.33
CA VAL A 101 17.94 6.67 -2.24
C VAL A 101 17.12 6.12 -1.07
N SER A 102 16.63 7.00 -0.19
CA SER A 102 15.80 6.64 0.96
C SER A 102 14.34 7.02 0.74
N LEU A 103 13.44 6.07 0.99
CA LEU A 103 12.00 6.14 0.72
C LEU A 103 11.20 5.79 1.97
N LEU A 104 10.00 6.36 2.10
CA LEU A 104 9.01 5.94 3.10
C LEU A 104 7.65 5.72 2.43
N THR A 105 7.03 4.56 2.64
CA THR A 105 5.67 4.29 2.16
C THR A 105 4.64 4.59 3.24
N ASP A 106 3.47 5.13 2.87
CA ASP A 106 2.24 5.21 3.68
C ASP A 106 2.48 5.41 5.20
N PRO A 107 3.07 6.54 5.62
CA PRO A 107 3.55 6.71 6.99
C PRO A 107 2.41 6.86 7.99
N VAL A 108 2.32 5.90 8.92
CA VAL A 108 1.42 5.94 10.08
C VAL A 108 2.16 5.56 11.35
N PHE A 109 2.38 6.53 12.22
CA PHE A 109 3.21 6.42 13.42
C PHE A 109 2.39 6.23 14.72
N GLY A 110 1.08 6.41 14.65
CA GLY A 110 0.18 6.32 15.79
C GLY A 110 -1.15 5.69 15.42
N ASN A 111 -2.23 6.13 16.09
CA ASN A 111 -3.59 5.70 15.80
C ASN A 111 -4.05 6.22 14.44
N ALA A 112 -4.79 5.40 13.69
CA ALA A 112 -5.41 5.79 12.43
C ALA A 112 -6.85 6.29 12.69
N GLY A 113 -6.99 7.58 12.97
CA GLY A 113 -8.26 8.14 13.43
C GLY A 113 -8.76 7.47 14.71
N PRO A 114 -9.96 6.85 14.74
CA PRO A 114 -10.46 6.15 15.93
C PRO A 114 -9.81 4.77 16.16
N VAL A 115 -9.09 4.22 15.17
CA VAL A 115 -8.51 2.87 15.24
C VAL A 115 -7.18 2.93 16.00
N LYS A 116 -7.10 2.19 17.11
CA LYS A 116 -5.89 2.14 17.95
C LYS A 116 -4.80 1.29 17.30
N ARG A 117 -3.58 1.80 17.29
CA ARG A 117 -2.40 1.02 16.92
C ARG A 117 -2.10 -0.02 18.00
N LYS A 118 -1.87 -1.26 17.60
CA LYS A 118 -1.62 -2.42 18.48
C LYS A 118 -0.14 -2.79 18.58
N ALA A 119 0.65 -2.47 17.57
CA ALA A 119 2.09 -2.70 17.55
C ALA A 119 2.87 -1.39 17.76
N ALA A 120 3.92 -1.43 18.59
CA ALA A 120 4.79 -0.28 18.80
C ALA A 120 5.61 0.05 17.54
N LEU A 121 6.04 1.31 17.42
CA LEU A 121 7.06 1.65 16.42
C LEU A 121 8.44 1.10 16.85
N PRO A 122 9.27 0.66 15.89
CA PRO A 122 10.61 0.17 16.19
C PRO A 122 11.61 1.30 16.44
N VAL A 123 11.31 2.52 15.95
CA VAL A 123 12.14 3.73 16.08
C VAL A 123 11.26 4.93 16.43
N ALA A 124 11.85 5.99 16.98
CA ALA A 124 11.11 7.23 17.17
C ALA A 124 10.82 7.87 15.80
N ALA A 125 9.58 8.30 15.59
CA ALA A 125 9.17 8.94 14.32
C ALA A 125 10.01 10.18 13.98
N LEU A 126 10.51 10.89 14.99
CA LEU A 126 11.36 12.07 14.84
C LEU A 126 12.78 11.74 14.33
N ASP A 127 13.20 10.49 14.42
CA ASP A 127 14.53 10.06 13.96
C ASP A 127 14.54 9.74 12.47
N ILE A 128 13.36 9.58 11.83
CA ILE A 128 13.24 9.27 10.41
C ILE A 128 13.53 10.53 9.59
N LYS A 129 14.78 10.67 9.15
CA LYS A 129 15.34 11.82 8.43
C LYS A 129 16.01 11.36 7.13
N GLY A 130 16.32 12.33 6.25
CA GLY A 130 17.05 12.08 5.01
C GLY A 130 16.25 11.32 3.95
N LEU A 131 14.92 11.45 3.94
CA LEU A 131 14.06 10.85 2.92
C LEU A 131 14.10 11.65 1.62
N ASP A 132 14.43 10.98 0.52
CA ASP A 132 14.33 11.55 -0.82
C ASP A 132 12.88 11.58 -1.29
N TYR A 133 12.14 10.47 -1.07
CA TYR A 133 10.74 10.37 -1.46
C TYR A 133 9.84 9.78 -0.38
N VAL A 134 8.58 10.21 -0.39
CA VAL A 134 7.49 9.60 0.39
C VAL A 134 6.39 9.16 -0.57
N LEU A 135 6.04 7.89 -0.55
CA LEU A 135 5.04 7.29 -1.44
C LEU A 135 3.72 7.17 -0.67
N ILE A 136 2.63 7.73 -1.23
CA ILE A 136 1.28 7.69 -0.64
C ILE A 136 0.32 7.00 -1.60
N SER A 137 0.00 5.74 -1.31
CA SER A 137 -0.82 4.87 -2.16
C SER A 137 -2.23 5.40 -2.35
N HIS A 138 -2.89 5.82 -1.28
CA HIS A 138 -4.27 6.31 -1.30
C HIS A 138 -4.61 7.12 -0.05
N ASN A 139 -5.84 7.63 0.02
CA ASN A 139 -6.22 8.64 1.01
C ASN A 139 -6.78 8.10 2.33
N HIS A 140 -6.86 6.79 2.58
CA HIS A 140 -7.39 6.29 3.86
C HIS A 140 -6.49 6.69 5.04
N ARG A 141 -7.07 6.73 6.25
CA ARG A 141 -6.39 7.29 7.43
C ARG A 141 -5.22 6.44 7.92
N ASP A 142 -5.26 5.16 7.63
CA ASP A 142 -4.24 4.17 7.94
C ASP A 142 -3.14 4.06 6.86
N HIS A 143 -3.21 4.86 5.79
CA HIS A 143 -2.14 5.01 4.79
C HIS A 143 -1.66 6.46 4.61
N CYS A 144 -2.57 7.42 4.81
CA CYS A 144 -2.33 8.86 4.69
C CYS A 144 -2.72 9.55 6.01
N ASP A 145 -1.92 9.34 7.06
CA ASP A 145 -2.17 9.88 8.39
C ASP A 145 -1.63 11.31 8.55
N LYS A 146 -2.49 12.24 8.97
CA LYS A 146 -2.15 13.68 9.06
C LYS A 146 -1.07 13.98 10.12
N PRO A 147 -1.19 13.51 11.38
CA PRO A 147 -0.12 13.65 12.37
C PRO A 147 1.22 13.09 11.90
N SER A 148 1.24 11.91 11.30
CA SER A 148 2.46 11.26 10.83
C SER A 148 3.10 12.04 9.69
N LEU A 149 2.32 12.46 8.70
CA LEU A 149 2.81 13.28 7.58
C LEU A 149 3.33 14.65 8.02
N LYS A 150 2.76 15.26 9.06
CA LYS A 150 3.33 16.48 9.67
C LYS A 150 4.72 16.25 10.26
N ILE A 151 4.91 15.12 10.94
CA ILE A 151 6.22 14.73 11.48
C ILE A 151 7.22 14.52 10.34
N VAL A 152 6.84 13.72 9.33
CA VAL A 152 7.68 13.45 8.16
C VAL A 152 8.10 14.74 7.47
N ALA A 153 7.17 15.64 7.20
CA ALA A 153 7.44 16.92 6.55
C ALA A 153 8.36 17.83 7.37
N SER A 154 8.17 17.87 8.69
CA SER A 154 9.01 18.63 9.61
C SER A 154 10.45 18.11 9.66
N GLN A 155 10.64 16.79 9.60
CA GLN A 155 11.97 16.17 9.66
C GLN A 155 12.65 16.08 8.28
N ASN A 156 11.87 16.14 7.19
CA ASN A 156 12.34 15.95 5.81
C ASN A 156 11.80 17.06 4.88
N PRO A 157 12.19 18.33 5.08
CA PRO A 157 11.60 19.46 4.33
C PRO A 157 11.89 19.42 2.82
N GLN A 158 12.92 18.68 2.40
CA GLN A 158 13.31 18.54 1.00
C GLN A 158 12.73 17.29 0.31
N THR A 159 11.96 16.47 1.03
CA THR A 159 11.41 15.23 0.46
C THR A 159 10.34 15.51 -0.60
N THR A 160 10.33 14.71 -1.65
CA THR A 160 9.29 14.75 -2.69
C THR A 160 8.22 13.70 -2.42
N TYR A 161 6.96 14.11 -2.36
CA TYR A 161 5.84 13.20 -2.19
C TYR A 161 5.36 12.71 -3.56
N LEU A 162 5.24 11.39 -3.72
CA LEU A 162 4.75 10.73 -4.92
C LEU A 162 3.39 10.09 -4.61
N THR A 163 2.33 10.48 -5.33
CA THR A 163 0.96 10.03 -5.02
C THR A 163 0.08 9.95 -6.28
N GLY A 164 -1.16 9.48 -6.13
CA GLY A 164 -2.15 9.42 -7.20
C GLY A 164 -2.74 10.78 -7.55
N LEU A 165 -3.46 10.85 -8.67
CA LEU A 165 -4.18 12.05 -9.11
C LEU A 165 -5.14 12.60 -8.03
N ARG A 166 -5.15 13.93 -7.89
CA ARG A 166 -6.02 14.73 -7.00
C ARG A 166 -5.75 14.58 -5.50
N MET A 167 -4.60 14.02 -5.12
CA MET A 167 -4.10 13.95 -3.75
C MET A 167 -3.31 15.18 -3.31
N LYS A 168 -2.80 16.00 -4.24
CA LYS A 168 -1.90 17.13 -3.96
C LYS A 168 -2.48 18.10 -2.95
N GLY A 169 -3.73 18.53 -3.10
CA GLY A 169 -4.35 19.47 -2.16
C GLY A 169 -4.37 18.92 -0.72
N LEU A 170 -4.72 17.64 -0.55
CA LEU A 170 -4.73 16.97 0.75
C LEU A 170 -3.32 16.90 1.37
N LEU A 171 -2.32 16.50 0.57
CA LEU A 171 -0.94 16.39 1.04
C LEU A 171 -0.35 17.77 1.34
N GLN A 172 -0.59 18.79 0.51
CA GLN A 172 -0.21 20.19 0.78
C GLN A 172 -0.80 20.67 2.11
N ASP A 173 -2.06 20.35 2.38
CA ASP A 173 -2.69 20.74 3.65
C ASP A 173 -2.03 20.12 4.87
N PHE A 174 -1.54 18.88 4.76
CA PHE A 174 -0.93 18.14 5.84
C PHE A 174 0.55 18.49 6.03
N THR A 175 1.30 18.55 4.93
CA THR A 175 2.78 18.63 4.93
C THR A 175 3.30 20.04 4.71
N LYS A 176 2.49 20.94 4.11
CA LYS A 176 2.91 22.24 3.59
C LYS A 176 4.00 22.17 2.52
N SER A 177 4.29 20.97 2.00
CA SER A 177 5.27 20.77 0.93
C SER A 177 4.75 21.30 -0.40
N THR A 178 5.65 21.89 -1.18
CA THR A 178 5.42 22.22 -2.60
C THR A 178 5.91 21.11 -3.54
N GLN A 179 6.68 20.15 -3.03
CA GLN A 179 7.27 19.05 -3.77
C GLN A 179 6.34 17.84 -3.75
N ILE A 180 5.24 17.91 -4.50
CA ILE A 180 4.26 16.83 -4.62
C ILE A 180 4.00 16.55 -6.10
N GLN A 181 4.21 15.30 -6.51
CA GLN A 181 3.90 14.80 -7.84
C GLN A 181 2.68 13.88 -7.79
N GLU A 182 1.78 14.04 -8.75
CA GLU A 182 0.57 13.23 -8.90
C GLU A 182 0.64 12.44 -10.20
N ALA A 183 0.38 11.14 -10.15
CA ALA A 183 0.39 10.28 -11.32
C ALA A 183 -0.95 9.58 -11.49
N GLY A 184 -1.39 9.43 -12.75
CA GLY A 184 -2.36 8.42 -13.13
C GLY A 184 -1.70 7.04 -13.15
N TRP A 185 -2.52 6.00 -13.27
CA TRP A 185 -2.00 4.63 -13.42
C TRP A 185 -1.11 4.48 -14.66
N TYR A 186 -0.13 3.58 -14.58
CA TYR A 186 0.89 3.33 -15.61
C TYR A 186 1.75 4.56 -15.98
N GLN A 187 1.77 5.60 -15.15
CA GLN A 187 2.67 6.74 -15.35
C GLN A 187 3.93 6.62 -14.49
N GLN A 188 5.04 7.09 -15.02
CA GLN A 188 6.33 7.20 -14.34
C GLN A 188 6.47 8.60 -13.75
N TYR A 189 6.83 8.69 -12.46
CA TYR A 189 7.16 9.97 -11.82
C TYR A 189 8.47 10.56 -12.35
N ILE A 190 8.67 11.88 -12.19
CA ILE A 190 9.94 12.53 -12.50
C ILE A 190 10.88 12.36 -11.30
N THR A 191 11.75 11.37 -11.37
CA THR A 191 12.78 11.07 -10.36
C THR A 191 14.19 11.20 -10.97
N ASP A 192 15.24 11.10 -10.15
CA ASP A 192 16.59 10.91 -10.68
C ASP A 192 16.71 9.50 -11.28
N ASN A 193 16.38 9.39 -12.57
CA ASN A 193 16.35 8.12 -13.30
C ASN A 193 17.71 7.40 -13.36
N SER A 194 18.82 8.06 -13.02
CA SER A 194 20.13 7.40 -12.87
C SER A 194 20.21 6.57 -11.58
N LYS A 195 19.37 6.89 -10.59
CA LYS A 195 19.32 6.23 -9.28
C LYS A 195 18.06 5.38 -9.08
N ILE A 196 16.90 5.94 -9.43
CA ILE A 196 15.59 5.35 -9.13
C ILE A 196 14.55 5.74 -10.18
N LYS A 197 13.69 4.79 -10.53
CA LYS A 197 12.44 5.03 -11.26
C LYS A 197 11.27 4.56 -10.41
N VAL A 198 10.22 5.37 -10.35
CA VAL A 198 8.99 5.04 -9.64
C VAL A 198 7.82 5.13 -10.60
N TYR A 199 6.97 4.11 -10.61
CA TYR A 199 5.78 4.02 -11.45
C TYR A 199 4.55 3.86 -10.56
N TYR A 200 3.47 4.54 -10.91
CA TYR A 200 2.19 4.38 -10.23
C TYR A 200 1.31 3.41 -11.00
N LEU A 201 0.81 2.36 -10.35
CA LEU A 201 0.07 1.26 -10.97
C LEU A 201 -1.33 1.12 -10.38
N PRO A 202 -2.27 0.48 -11.09
CA PRO A 202 -3.59 0.24 -10.54
C PRO A 202 -3.53 -0.76 -9.37
N SER A 203 -4.42 -0.53 -8.41
CA SER A 203 -4.84 -1.52 -7.42
C SER A 203 -6.37 -1.61 -7.44
N ARG A 204 -6.93 -2.75 -6.99
CA ARG A 204 -8.38 -2.91 -6.85
C ARG A 204 -8.79 -2.40 -5.47
N HIS A 205 -9.05 -1.11 -5.37
CA HIS A 205 -9.42 -0.46 -4.10
C HIS A 205 -10.36 0.73 -4.34
N TRP A 206 -10.39 1.66 -3.40
CA TRP A 206 -11.20 2.88 -3.41
C TRP A 206 -10.57 3.93 -2.48
N ALA A 207 -11.16 5.12 -2.44
CA ALA A 207 -10.67 6.23 -1.62
C ALA A 207 -11.82 7.00 -0.97
N ARG A 208 -11.68 7.37 0.31
CA ARG A 208 -12.61 8.25 1.04
C ARG A 208 -12.00 8.72 2.37
N ARG A 209 -12.17 10.00 2.71
CA ARG A 209 -11.87 10.52 4.06
C ARG A 209 -13.07 11.16 4.73
N GLY A 210 -13.93 11.82 3.97
CA GLY A 210 -15.13 12.50 4.40
C GLY A 210 -16.41 11.79 3.96
N LEU A 211 -17.55 12.50 4.06
CA LEU A 211 -18.84 11.93 3.70
C LEU A 211 -19.11 12.00 2.20
N THR A 212 -18.54 12.99 1.50
CA THR A 212 -18.87 13.37 0.11
C THR A 212 -17.71 13.21 -0.87
N ASP A 213 -16.57 12.68 -0.44
CA ASP A 213 -15.32 12.60 -1.22
C ASP A 213 -14.99 11.18 -1.70
N THR A 214 -15.98 10.29 -1.76
CA THR A 214 -15.76 8.92 -2.25
C THR A 214 -15.24 8.95 -3.68
N ASN A 215 -14.06 8.35 -3.86
CA ASN A 215 -13.31 8.20 -5.11
C ASN A 215 -13.00 9.52 -5.84
N THR A 216 -12.97 10.65 -5.13
CA THR A 216 -12.55 11.93 -5.74
C THR A 216 -11.02 12.03 -5.90
N GLN A 217 -10.28 11.20 -5.17
CA GLN A 217 -8.82 11.09 -5.18
C GLN A 217 -8.42 9.66 -5.57
N LEU A 218 -7.32 9.51 -6.29
CA LEU A 218 -6.89 8.22 -6.82
C LEU A 218 -6.20 7.36 -5.75
N TRP A 219 -6.24 6.04 -5.96
CA TRP A 219 -5.53 5.00 -5.20
C TRP A 219 -4.68 4.15 -6.13
N GLY A 220 -3.72 3.41 -5.61
CA GLY A 220 -2.90 2.53 -6.44
C GLY A 220 -1.74 1.88 -5.72
N ALA A 221 -0.91 1.23 -6.52
CA ALA A 221 0.31 0.53 -6.16
C ALA A 221 1.53 1.22 -6.77
N TYR A 222 2.73 0.79 -6.38
CA TYR A 222 3.98 1.29 -6.93
C TYR A 222 4.89 0.17 -7.44
N ILE A 223 5.62 0.46 -8.51
CA ILE A 223 6.89 -0.21 -8.83
C ILE A 223 8.03 0.77 -8.57
N ILE A 224 9.06 0.28 -7.89
CA ILE A 224 10.30 1.00 -7.60
C ILE A 224 11.45 0.21 -8.24
N GLU A 225 12.10 0.78 -9.25
CA GLU A 225 13.30 0.21 -9.88
C GLU A 225 14.53 1.03 -9.46
N ALA A 226 15.48 0.40 -8.77
CA ALA A 226 16.73 1.04 -8.32
C ALA A 226 17.81 -0.02 -8.07
N GLY A 227 19.09 0.31 -8.30
CA GLY A 227 20.20 -0.60 -7.96
C GLY A 227 20.15 -1.98 -8.64
N GLY A 228 19.47 -2.09 -9.79
CA GLY A 228 19.24 -3.37 -10.46
C GLY A 228 18.18 -4.27 -9.80
N LYS A 229 17.38 -3.74 -8.88
CA LYS A 229 16.25 -4.43 -8.25
C LYS A 229 14.93 -3.77 -8.59
N THR A 230 13.87 -4.57 -8.52
CA THR A 230 12.49 -4.10 -8.66
C THR A 230 11.68 -4.47 -7.42
N ILE A 231 11.04 -3.48 -6.81
CA ILE A 231 10.17 -3.64 -5.65
C ILE A 231 8.75 -3.26 -6.06
N TYR A 232 7.79 -4.16 -5.87
CA TYR A 232 6.37 -3.87 -5.95
C TYR A 232 5.83 -3.58 -4.55
N PHE A 233 5.09 -2.48 -4.40
CA PHE A 233 4.34 -2.15 -3.19
C PHE A 233 2.86 -2.01 -3.53
N SER A 234 2.01 -2.89 -3.00
CA SER A 234 0.61 -2.99 -3.44
C SER A 234 -0.28 -1.83 -3.01
N GLY A 235 0.10 -1.06 -1.99
CA GLY A 235 -0.87 -0.33 -1.19
C GLY A 235 -1.94 -1.29 -0.67
N ASP A 236 -3.19 -0.84 -0.65
CA ASP A 236 -4.34 -1.74 -0.51
C ASP A 236 -4.85 -2.20 -1.87
N THR A 237 -5.19 -3.48 -1.93
CA THR A 237 -5.77 -4.08 -3.13
C THR A 237 -6.58 -5.32 -2.78
N GLY A 238 -7.70 -5.52 -3.46
CA GLY A 238 -8.34 -6.82 -3.61
C GLY A 238 -7.68 -7.62 -4.75
N TYR A 239 -8.03 -8.90 -4.89
CA TYR A 239 -7.51 -9.72 -5.99
C TYR A 239 -8.14 -9.31 -7.35
N GLY A 240 -7.35 -9.32 -8.44
CA GLY A 240 -7.81 -9.00 -9.80
C GLY A 240 -6.72 -9.13 -10.86
N SER A 241 -7.04 -8.91 -12.13
CA SER A 241 -6.10 -9.14 -13.24
C SER A 241 -4.90 -8.20 -13.25
N HIS A 242 -5.02 -7.04 -12.61
CA HIS A 242 -3.95 -6.05 -12.47
C HIS A 242 -2.66 -6.67 -11.88
N LEU A 243 -2.74 -7.65 -10.99
CA LEU A 243 -1.57 -8.35 -10.43
C LEU A 243 -0.81 -9.12 -11.52
N LYS A 244 -1.53 -9.87 -12.35
CA LYS A 244 -0.92 -10.55 -13.50
C LYS A 244 -0.31 -9.54 -14.49
N GLN A 245 -1.00 -8.44 -14.76
CA GLN A 245 -0.53 -7.39 -15.65
C GLN A 245 0.77 -6.74 -15.15
N VAL A 246 0.91 -6.56 -13.84
CA VAL A 246 2.17 -6.08 -13.23
C VAL A 246 3.34 -7.00 -13.60
N GLY A 247 3.17 -8.32 -13.51
CA GLY A 247 4.21 -9.29 -13.90
C GLY A 247 4.48 -9.38 -15.41
N GLU A 248 3.52 -8.97 -16.25
CA GLU A 248 3.70 -8.84 -17.70
C GLU A 248 4.51 -7.58 -18.07
N LEU A 249 4.30 -6.49 -17.34
CA LEU A 249 5.00 -5.22 -17.57
C LEU A 249 6.40 -5.18 -16.93
N PHE A 250 6.55 -5.80 -15.77
CA PHE A 250 7.78 -5.84 -14.99
C PHE A 250 8.17 -7.31 -14.74
N PRO A 251 8.87 -7.96 -15.68
CA PRO A 251 9.10 -9.41 -15.65
C PRO A 251 10.09 -9.87 -14.57
N GLN A 252 10.77 -8.95 -13.89
CA GLN A 252 11.75 -9.24 -12.84
C GLN A 252 11.42 -8.46 -11.58
N ILE A 253 10.47 -8.96 -10.78
CA ILE A 253 10.13 -8.38 -9.46
C ILE A 253 10.92 -9.13 -8.38
N ASP A 254 11.85 -8.45 -7.73
CA ASP A 254 12.67 -9.06 -6.68
C ASP A 254 11.91 -9.14 -5.36
N TYR A 255 11.17 -8.09 -5.01
CA TYR A 255 10.40 -8.00 -3.77
C TYR A 255 8.96 -7.56 -4.05
N CYS A 256 8.01 -8.37 -3.60
CA CYS A 256 6.59 -8.08 -3.64
C CYS A 256 6.11 -7.80 -2.21
N ILE A 257 5.93 -6.53 -1.89
CA ILE A 257 5.31 -6.07 -0.64
C ILE A 257 3.80 -6.01 -0.87
N ILE A 258 3.04 -6.90 -0.24
CA ILE A 258 1.61 -7.09 -0.51
C ILE A 258 0.79 -7.19 0.78
N GLY A 259 -0.36 -6.50 0.82
CA GLY A 259 -1.31 -6.61 1.93
C GLY A 259 -1.84 -8.03 2.09
N VAL A 260 -2.05 -8.48 3.33
CA VAL A 260 -2.64 -9.80 3.64
C VAL A 260 -3.65 -9.78 4.79
N GLY A 261 -3.90 -8.60 5.37
CA GLY A 261 -4.88 -8.38 6.43
C GLY A 261 -6.03 -7.49 5.96
N ALA A 262 -6.97 -7.23 6.86
CA ALA A 262 -8.24 -6.56 6.59
C ALA A 262 -9.18 -7.34 5.65
N PHE A 263 -9.10 -8.67 5.59
CA PHE A 263 -9.73 -9.47 4.53
C PHE A 263 -11.07 -10.13 4.92
N ALA A 264 -11.44 -10.19 6.21
CA ALA A 264 -12.70 -10.78 6.64
C ALA A 264 -13.77 -9.73 7.00
N PRO A 265 -15.05 -9.96 6.66
CA PRO A 265 -15.56 -11.12 5.93
C PRO A 265 -15.32 -10.96 4.42
N ARG A 266 -14.95 -12.04 3.74
CA ARG A 266 -14.53 -11.99 2.32
C ARG A 266 -15.57 -11.38 1.38
N TRP A 267 -16.86 -11.58 1.65
CA TRP A 267 -17.94 -11.05 0.81
C TRP A 267 -17.94 -9.51 0.78
N PHE A 268 -17.49 -8.87 1.87
CA PHE A 268 -17.44 -7.42 2.02
C PHE A 268 -16.04 -6.88 1.71
N MET A 269 -15.01 -7.48 2.31
CA MET A 269 -13.64 -6.99 2.23
C MET A 269 -12.90 -7.41 0.97
N GLY A 270 -13.19 -8.60 0.41
CA GLY A 270 -12.38 -9.22 -0.65
C GLY A 270 -12.32 -8.42 -1.96
N SER A 271 -13.20 -7.44 -2.14
CA SER A 271 -13.14 -6.53 -3.28
C SER A 271 -12.04 -5.47 -3.17
N ASN A 272 -11.48 -5.26 -1.99
CA ASN A 272 -10.64 -4.11 -1.64
C ASN A 272 -9.41 -4.51 -0.81
N HIS A 273 -9.49 -5.60 -0.06
CA HIS A 273 -8.39 -6.18 0.71
C HIS A 273 -8.24 -7.66 0.35
N ILE A 274 -7.04 -8.01 -0.09
CA ILE A 274 -6.67 -9.35 -0.53
C ILE A 274 -6.38 -10.24 0.68
N ALA A 275 -6.91 -11.46 0.65
CA ALA A 275 -6.64 -12.46 1.67
C ALA A 275 -5.29 -13.16 1.42
N PRO A 276 -4.67 -13.80 2.43
CA PRO A 276 -3.35 -14.42 2.31
C PRO A 276 -3.18 -15.42 1.14
N ASP A 277 -4.19 -16.25 0.87
CA ASP A 277 -4.19 -17.22 -0.22
C ASP A 277 -4.27 -16.56 -1.61
N ASP A 278 -5.12 -15.55 -1.75
CA ASP A 278 -5.20 -14.75 -2.98
C ASP A 278 -3.93 -13.91 -3.19
N ALA A 279 -3.30 -13.43 -2.11
CA ALA A 279 -2.02 -12.71 -2.17
C ALA A 279 -0.89 -13.62 -2.66
N VAL A 280 -0.86 -14.88 -2.21
CA VAL A 280 0.06 -15.91 -2.74
C VAL A 280 -0.19 -16.16 -4.23
N LYS A 281 -1.45 -16.22 -4.66
CA LYS A 281 -1.78 -16.33 -6.09
C LYS A 281 -1.26 -15.13 -6.89
N GLY A 282 -1.51 -13.92 -6.41
CA GLY A 282 -1.01 -12.68 -7.01
C GLY A 282 0.52 -12.62 -7.08
N PHE A 283 1.21 -13.05 -6.02
CA PHE A 283 2.66 -13.17 -5.98
C PHE A 283 3.22 -14.04 -7.11
N TYR A 284 2.59 -15.19 -7.38
CA TYR A 284 2.97 -16.05 -8.51
C TYR A 284 2.63 -15.48 -9.87
N GLU A 285 1.46 -14.85 -10.02
CA GLU A 285 1.06 -14.21 -11.28
C GLU A 285 1.99 -13.04 -11.65
N MET A 286 2.51 -12.34 -10.63
CA MET A 286 3.58 -11.34 -10.78
C MET A 286 4.95 -11.93 -11.05
N LYS A 287 5.14 -13.24 -10.86
CA LYS A 287 6.43 -13.94 -10.97
C LYS A 287 7.51 -13.32 -10.06
N ALA A 288 7.10 -12.82 -8.90
CA ALA A 288 8.02 -12.20 -7.96
C ALA A 288 8.89 -13.25 -7.25
N LYS A 289 10.09 -12.86 -6.81
CA LYS A 289 11.04 -13.77 -6.13
C LYS A 289 10.78 -13.87 -4.61
N ASN A 290 10.62 -12.72 -3.96
CA ASN A 290 10.37 -12.64 -2.51
C ASN A 290 8.99 -12.02 -2.24
N MET A 291 8.21 -12.64 -1.36
CA MET A 291 6.95 -12.11 -0.86
C MET A 291 7.16 -11.53 0.55
N ILE A 292 6.84 -10.26 0.73
CA ILE A 292 6.85 -9.56 2.03
C ILE A 292 5.40 -9.19 2.36
N PRO A 293 4.69 -9.96 3.19
CA PRO A 293 3.33 -9.63 3.60
C PRO A 293 3.31 -8.40 4.50
N MET A 294 2.27 -7.56 4.36
CA MET A 294 2.04 -6.35 5.16
C MET A 294 0.56 -6.18 5.52
N HIS A 295 0.19 -5.04 6.12
CA HIS A 295 -1.21 -4.70 6.43
C HIS A 295 -1.88 -5.63 7.46
N TYR A 296 -1.09 -6.29 8.32
CA TYR A 296 -1.58 -7.12 9.43
C TYR A 296 -0.88 -6.79 10.76
N GLY A 297 -1.45 -7.24 11.87
CA GLY A 297 -0.88 -7.17 13.22
C GLY A 297 -0.71 -5.78 13.84
N THR A 298 -0.93 -4.71 13.08
CA THR A 298 -0.72 -3.32 13.54
C THR A 298 -2.01 -2.62 13.92
N PHE A 299 -3.09 -2.85 13.17
CA PHE A 299 -4.43 -2.32 13.44
C PHE A 299 -5.45 -3.45 13.36
N ASP A 300 -6.54 -3.31 14.13
CA ASP A 300 -7.70 -4.20 14.04
C ASP A 300 -8.75 -3.51 13.16
N LEU A 301 -8.84 -3.91 11.89
CA LEU A 301 -9.60 -3.22 10.84
C LEU A 301 -10.82 -4.02 10.31
N SER A 302 -10.94 -5.28 10.70
CA SER A 302 -11.79 -6.26 10.03
C SER A 302 -12.19 -7.40 10.97
N ASP A 303 -12.85 -8.43 10.44
CA ASP A 303 -13.38 -9.50 11.28
C ASP A 303 -12.33 -10.52 11.74
N GLU A 304 -11.19 -10.68 11.07
CA GLU A 304 -10.19 -11.68 11.45
C GLU A 304 -9.37 -11.27 12.70
N PRO A 305 -8.79 -12.25 13.43
CA PRO A 305 -7.77 -12.01 14.45
C PRO A 305 -6.49 -11.40 13.86
N LEU A 306 -5.75 -10.66 14.68
CA LEU A 306 -4.53 -9.96 14.24
C LEU A 306 -3.43 -10.94 13.76
N SER A 307 -3.39 -12.14 14.34
CA SER A 307 -2.45 -13.21 13.99
C SER A 307 -2.86 -14.01 12.75
N GLU A 308 -4.12 -13.93 12.34
CA GLU A 308 -4.69 -14.84 11.34
C GLU A 308 -3.97 -14.76 9.98
N PRO A 309 -3.61 -13.58 9.45
CA PRO A 309 -2.83 -13.50 8.21
C PRO A 309 -1.50 -14.26 8.26
N GLN A 310 -0.74 -14.09 9.34
CA GLN A 310 0.54 -14.78 9.51
C GLN A 310 0.33 -16.29 9.64
N ARG A 311 -0.66 -16.71 10.44
CA ARG A 311 -1.01 -18.11 10.63
C ARG A 311 -1.37 -18.79 9.30
N MET A 312 -2.18 -18.14 8.46
CA MET A 312 -2.54 -18.65 7.14
C MET A 312 -1.33 -18.78 6.21
N LEU A 313 -0.42 -17.80 6.19
CA LEU A 313 0.78 -17.86 5.35
C LEU A 313 1.74 -18.98 5.78
N ILE A 314 1.90 -19.19 7.09
CA ILE A 314 2.70 -20.31 7.63
C ILE A 314 2.09 -21.64 7.19
N ASP A 315 0.78 -21.83 7.36
CA ASP A 315 0.06 -23.04 6.94
C ASP A 315 0.18 -23.28 5.42
N LEU A 316 0.08 -22.24 4.60
CA LEU A 316 0.29 -22.32 3.15
C LEU A 316 1.74 -22.70 2.79
N LYS A 317 2.74 -22.18 3.52
CA LYS A 317 4.15 -22.53 3.33
C LYS A 317 4.41 -24.00 3.69
N GLU A 318 3.92 -24.45 4.83
CA GLU A 318 4.06 -25.83 5.31
C GLU A 318 3.38 -26.84 4.36
N LYS A 319 2.26 -26.46 3.74
CA LYS A 319 1.56 -27.26 2.72
C LYS A 319 2.19 -27.22 1.33
N GLY A 320 3.35 -26.57 1.17
CA GLY A 320 4.03 -26.44 -0.13
C GLY A 320 3.26 -25.60 -1.15
N LYS A 321 2.36 -24.70 -0.69
CA LYS A 321 1.66 -23.75 -1.56
C LYS A 321 2.49 -22.49 -1.83
N ILE A 322 3.55 -22.25 -1.06
CA ILE A 322 4.51 -21.16 -1.25
C ILE A 322 5.90 -21.73 -1.52
N ASN A 323 6.26 -21.89 -2.79
CA ASN A 323 7.57 -22.38 -3.23
C ASN A 323 8.60 -21.23 -3.37
N GLY A 324 8.14 -19.99 -3.40
CA GLY A 324 9.00 -18.81 -3.34
C GLY A 324 9.49 -18.48 -1.93
N GLU A 325 10.29 -17.42 -1.84
CA GLU A 325 10.83 -16.89 -0.59
C GLU A 325 9.78 -16.04 0.14
N LEU A 326 9.17 -16.60 1.19
CA LEU A 326 8.28 -15.86 2.08
C LEU A 326 9.11 -15.19 3.17
N LYS A 327 9.07 -13.86 3.25
CA LYS A 327 9.79 -13.07 4.26
C LYS A 327 8.80 -12.53 5.30
N LEU A 328 8.52 -13.33 6.33
CA LEU A 328 7.72 -12.90 7.49
C LEU A 328 8.59 -12.04 8.41
N LEU A 329 8.58 -10.72 8.21
CA LEU A 329 9.39 -9.79 8.97
C LEU A 329 8.73 -9.45 10.32
N ASP A 330 9.55 -9.30 11.36
CA ASP A 330 9.16 -8.56 12.55
C ASP A 330 9.13 -7.04 12.24
N ILE A 331 8.36 -6.26 13.00
CA ILE A 331 8.43 -4.79 12.89
C ILE A 331 9.82 -4.32 13.32
N GLY A 332 10.51 -3.55 12.48
CA GLY A 332 11.87 -3.07 12.70
C GLY A 332 12.95 -4.08 12.33
N GLU A 333 12.59 -5.26 11.82
CA GLU A 333 13.55 -6.17 11.22
C GLU A 333 14.17 -5.54 9.97
N VAL A 334 15.50 -5.54 9.92
CA VAL A 334 16.25 -5.03 8.78
C VAL A 334 16.47 -6.18 7.81
N LEU A 335 15.84 -6.09 6.63
CA LEU A 335 16.04 -7.01 5.52
C LEU A 335 17.04 -6.38 4.53
N PRO A 336 18.28 -6.88 4.42
CA PRO A 336 19.23 -6.41 3.42
C PRO A 336 18.74 -6.71 1.99
N ILE A 337 18.98 -5.78 1.08
CA ILE A 337 18.74 -5.94 -0.35
C ILE A 337 20.08 -6.31 -1.00
N GLY A 338 20.22 -7.57 -1.41
CA GLY A 338 21.36 -8.07 -2.19
C GLY A 338 21.02 -8.23 -3.66
#